data_AF-A0A6J3R9S9-F1
#
_entry.id   AF-A0A6J3R9S9-F1
#
_cell.length_a   1.000
_cell.length_b   1.000
_cell.length_c   1.000
_cell.angle_alpha   90.00
_cell.angle_beta   90.00
_cell.angle_gamma   90.00
#
_symmetry.space_group_name_H-M   'P 1'
#
loop_
_entity.id
_entity.type
_entity.pdbx_description
1 polymer ?
#
loop_
_entity_poly.entity_id
_entity_poly.type
_entity_poly.pdbx_seq_one_letter_code
_entity_poly.pdbx_strand_id
1 'polypeptide(L)'
;MDLSLSMKDDLDNIRSLGTKLAEEMRKLTSNFRLGFGSFVDKNISPFSYTAPRYQTNPCIGYKLFPNCVPSFGFRHLLPLTDRVDSFNEEVRKQRVSRNRDAPEGGFDAVLQAAVCKEKIGWRKDALHLLVFTTDDVPHIALDGKLGGLVQPHDGQCHLNEDNEYTASNQMDYPSLALLGEKLAENNINLIFAVTKNHYMLYKVHLEGVREADGLNLGAC
;
A
#
# COMPACT_ATOMS: atom_id res chain seq x y z
N MET A 1 0.17 -4.29 0.10
CA MET A 1 1.43 -4.98 0.42
C MET A 1 2.56 -4.29 -0.32
N ASP A 2 3.62 -3.96 0.40
CA ASP A 2 4.88 -3.53 -0.18
C ASP A 2 5.50 -4.64 -1.06
N LEU A 3 5.87 -4.29 -2.29
CA LEU A 3 6.55 -5.16 -3.25
C LEU A 3 7.95 -4.65 -3.59
N SER A 4 8.59 -3.88 -2.72
CA SER A 4 10.02 -3.62 -2.73
C SER A 4 10.83 -4.95 -2.74
N LEU A 5 12.11 -4.87 -3.07
CA LEU A 5 12.92 -6.07 -3.29
C LEU A 5 13.11 -6.91 -2.03
N SER A 6 13.10 -6.27 -0.85
CA SER A 6 13.26 -6.93 0.45
C SER A 6 12.08 -7.84 0.78
N MET A 7 10.86 -7.47 0.38
CA MET A 7 9.61 -8.22 0.62
C MET A 7 9.46 -9.51 -0.22
N LYS A 8 10.53 -9.98 -0.86
CA LYS A 8 10.47 -11.10 -1.82
C LYS A 8 10.13 -12.43 -1.16
N ASP A 9 10.73 -12.73 -0.02
CA ASP A 9 10.46 -13.94 0.76
C ASP A 9 9.09 -13.87 1.46
N ASP A 10 8.66 -12.69 1.91
CA ASP A 10 7.30 -12.47 2.43
C ASP A 10 6.23 -12.78 1.38
N LEU A 11 6.46 -12.39 0.12
CA LEU A 11 5.54 -12.71 -0.97
C LEU A 11 5.36 -14.22 -1.15
N ASP A 12 6.42 -15.00 -0.95
CA ASP A 12 6.35 -16.47 -1.02
C ASP A 12 5.52 -17.05 0.14
N ASN A 13 5.60 -16.46 1.34
CA ASN A 13 4.81 -16.86 2.49
C ASN A 13 3.31 -16.52 2.33
N ILE A 14 3.00 -15.33 1.81
CA ILE A 14 1.62 -14.82 1.68
C ILE A 14 0.80 -15.62 0.65
N ARG A 15 1.44 -16.26 -0.32
CA ARG A 15 0.79 -17.19 -1.28
C ARG A 15 0.02 -18.32 -0.60
N SER A 16 0.36 -18.67 0.63
CA SER A 16 -0.31 -19.71 1.43
C SER A 16 -1.24 -19.14 2.52
N LEU A 17 -1.20 -17.82 2.76
CA LEU A 17 -1.87 -17.18 3.89
C LEU A 17 -3.34 -16.88 3.60
N GLY A 18 -3.71 -16.59 2.36
CA GLY A 18 -5.08 -16.21 1.99
C GLY A 18 -6.13 -17.25 2.40
N THR A 19 -5.86 -18.53 2.12
CA THR A 19 -6.74 -19.65 2.52
C THR A 19 -6.87 -19.75 4.04
N LYS A 20 -5.76 -19.75 4.77
CA LYS A 20 -5.75 -19.87 6.23
C LYS A 20 -6.47 -18.70 6.90
N LEU A 21 -6.22 -17.48 6.43
CA LEU A 21 -6.89 -16.28 6.93
C LEU A 21 -8.40 -16.38 6.74
N ALA A 22 -8.85 -16.77 5.55
CA ALA A 22 -10.28 -16.93 5.29
C ALA A 22 -10.92 -18.04 6.13
N GLU A 23 -10.22 -19.15 6.36
CA GLU A 23 -10.68 -20.24 7.24
C GLU A 23 -10.87 -19.77 8.69
N GLU A 24 -9.91 -19.01 9.25
CA GLU A 24 -10.04 -18.46 10.60
C GLU A 24 -11.13 -17.37 10.68
N MET A 25 -11.20 -16.48 9.69
CA MET A 25 -12.22 -15.43 9.66
C MET A 25 -13.63 -15.99 9.50
N ARG A 26 -13.81 -17.11 8.78
CA ARG A 26 -15.11 -17.80 8.65
C ARG A 26 -15.65 -18.33 9.98
N LYS A 27 -14.79 -18.59 10.98
CA LYS A 27 -15.22 -18.97 12.34
C LYS A 27 -15.82 -17.79 13.10
N LEU A 28 -15.45 -16.56 12.74
CA LEU A 28 -15.88 -15.33 13.40
C LEU A 28 -17.03 -14.62 12.65
N THR A 29 -17.07 -14.73 11.33
CA THR A 29 -18.10 -14.11 10.50
C THR A 29 -18.41 -14.93 9.25
N SER A 30 -19.70 -14.98 8.88
CA SER A 30 -20.15 -15.61 7.64
C SER A 30 -19.95 -14.75 6.39
N ASN A 31 -19.61 -13.47 6.55
CA ASN A 31 -19.60 -12.47 5.48
C ASN A 31 -18.23 -11.84 5.28
N PHE A 32 -17.18 -12.65 5.23
CA PHE A 32 -15.80 -12.21 4.99
C PHE A 32 -15.54 -11.94 3.50
N ARG A 33 -14.87 -10.82 3.19
CA ARG A 33 -14.34 -10.51 1.85
C ARG A 33 -12.89 -10.08 1.95
N LEU A 34 -12.10 -10.49 0.98
CA LEU A 34 -10.67 -10.18 0.89
C LEU A 34 -10.36 -9.58 -0.48
N GLY A 35 -9.49 -8.58 -0.48
CA GLY A 35 -8.99 -7.90 -1.67
C GLY A 35 -7.48 -7.78 -1.59
N PHE A 36 -6.86 -7.31 -2.67
CA PHE A 36 -5.41 -7.20 -2.73
C PHE A 36 -4.97 -5.98 -3.55
N GLY A 37 -3.90 -5.34 -3.07
CA GLY A 37 -3.25 -4.23 -3.73
C GLY A 37 -1.78 -4.15 -3.31
N SER A 38 -0.97 -3.59 -4.17
CA SER A 38 0.48 -3.51 -4.00
C SER A 38 1.02 -2.11 -4.25
N PHE A 39 2.14 -1.79 -3.62
CA PHE A 39 2.85 -0.54 -3.83
C PHE A 39 4.36 -0.76 -3.81
N VAL A 40 5.10 0.22 -4.32
CA VAL A 40 6.55 0.36 -4.14
C VAL A 40 6.78 1.83 -3.80
N ASP A 41 7.04 2.66 -4.80
CA ASP A 41 7.18 4.10 -4.62
C ASP A 41 6.97 4.85 -5.94
N LYS A 42 6.97 6.18 -5.87
CA LYS A 42 6.87 7.06 -7.04
C LYS A 42 7.98 6.73 -8.04
N ASN A 43 7.58 6.45 -9.28
CA ASN A 43 8.51 6.08 -10.34
C ASN A 43 9.12 7.33 -11.01
N ILE A 44 9.84 8.13 -10.23
CA ILE A 44 10.61 9.31 -10.64
C ILE A 44 11.93 9.39 -9.87
N SER A 45 12.89 10.15 -10.39
CA SER A 45 14.12 10.47 -9.66
C SER A 45 13.80 11.48 -8.55
N PRO A 46 14.43 11.39 -7.35
CA PRO A 46 15.53 10.49 -7.00
C PRO A 46 15.11 9.12 -6.45
N PHE A 47 13.82 8.90 -6.21
CA PHE A 47 13.30 7.70 -5.54
C PHE A 47 13.51 6.41 -6.36
N SER A 48 13.30 6.48 -7.67
CA SER A 48 13.43 5.34 -8.58
C SER A 48 14.58 5.50 -9.59
N TYR A 49 15.05 4.36 -10.12
CA TYR A 49 16.06 4.35 -11.19
C TYR A 49 15.44 4.69 -12.56
N THR A 50 15.56 5.94 -13.00
CA THR A 50 14.94 6.42 -14.27
C THR A 50 15.82 6.32 -15.51
N ALA A 51 17.11 5.97 -15.36
CA ALA A 51 18.00 5.81 -16.51
C ALA A 51 17.49 4.69 -17.44
N PRO A 52 17.65 4.81 -18.78
CA PRO A 52 17.09 3.85 -19.76
C PRO A 52 17.43 2.38 -19.47
N ARG A 53 18.62 2.13 -18.91
CA ARG A 53 19.07 0.80 -18.50
C ARG A 53 18.13 0.11 -17.52
N TYR A 54 17.43 0.84 -16.66
CA TYR A 54 16.63 0.29 -15.55
C TYR A 54 15.12 0.32 -15.80
N GLN A 55 14.65 0.94 -16.91
CA GLN A 55 13.23 1.15 -17.18
C GLN A 55 12.41 -0.13 -17.19
N THR A 56 12.95 -1.23 -17.74
CA THR A 56 12.26 -2.53 -17.80
C THR A 56 12.61 -3.45 -16.64
N ASN A 57 13.72 -3.21 -15.95
CA ASN A 57 14.20 -4.04 -14.86
C ASN A 57 15.14 -3.24 -13.93
N PRO A 58 14.65 -2.72 -12.79
CA PRO A 58 15.47 -1.95 -11.85
C PRO A 58 16.50 -2.80 -11.08
N CYS A 59 16.42 -4.12 -11.20
CA CYS A 59 17.34 -5.05 -10.54
C CYS A 59 18.56 -5.43 -11.40
N ILE A 60 18.74 -4.80 -12.57
CA ILE A 60 19.92 -5.02 -13.41
C ILE A 60 21.19 -4.72 -12.59
N GLY A 61 22.11 -5.70 -12.54
CA GLY A 61 23.36 -5.62 -11.79
C GLY A 61 23.27 -6.15 -10.35
N TYR A 62 22.07 -6.43 -9.83
CA TYR A 62 21.88 -7.05 -8.52
C TYR A 62 21.92 -8.58 -8.64
N LYS A 63 23.09 -9.19 -8.39
CA LYS A 63 23.35 -10.60 -8.70
C LYS A 63 22.40 -11.60 -8.02
N LEU A 64 22.00 -11.34 -6.77
CA LEU A 64 21.15 -12.23 -5.99
C LEU A 64 19.71 -12.28 -6.53
N PHE A 65 19.22 -11.18 -7.10
CA PHE A 65 17.86 -11.06 -7.62
C PHE A 65 17.89 -10.31 -8.96
N PRO A 66 18.15 -10.98 -10.08
CA PRO A 66 18.42 -10.30 -11.35
C PRO A 66 17.17 -9.76 -12.04
N ASN A 67 15.96 -10.15 -11.62
CA ASN A 67 14.73 -9.93 -12.37
C ASN A 67 13.60 -9.34 -11.51
N CYS A 68 13.31 -8.05 -11.72
CA CYS A 68 12.23 -7.33 -11.07
C CYS A 68 11.29 -6.70 -12.09
N VAL A 69 10.09 -6.31 -11.66
CA VAL A 69 9.20 -5.48 -12.49
C VAL A 69 9.63 -4.00 -12.37
N PRO A 70 9.26 -3.14 -13.35
CA PRO A 70 9.47 -1.70 -13.24
C PRO A 70 8.82 -1.12 -11.97
N SER A 71 9.43 -0.07 -11.41
CA SER A 71 8.88 0.65 -10.25
C SER A 71 7.51 1.25 -10.57
N PHE A 72 6.64 1.28 -9.57
CA PHE A 72 5.26 1.75 -9.68
C PHE A 72 4.78 2.25 -8.31
N GLY A 73 3.89 3.26 -8.32
CA GLY A 73 3.34 3.82 -7.09
C GLY A 73 2.38 2.86 -6.39
N PHE A 74 1.14 2.78 -6.87
CA PHE A 74 0.12 1.88 -6.33
C PHE A 74 -0.66 1.17 -7.45
N ARG A 75 -0.94 -0.12 -7.23
CA ARG A 75 -1.78 -0.97 -8.07
C ARG A 75 -2.85 -1.65 -7.24
N HIS A 76 -4.10 -1.47 -7.62
CA HIS A 76 -5.19 -2.27 -7.09
C HIS A 76 -5.41 -3.50 -7.97
N LEU A 77 -5.24 -4.69 -7.38
CA LEU A 77 -5.11 -5.94 -8.15
C LEU A 77 -6.35 -6.83 -8.03
N LEU A 78 -6.98 -6.85 -6.86
CA LEU A 78 -8.17 -7.65 -6.59
C LEU A 78 -9.19 -6.85 -5.78
N PRO A 79 -10.36 -6.53 -6.36
CA PRO A 79 -11.50 -6.00 -5.61
C PRO A 79 -11.94 -6.95 -4.50
N LEU A 80 -12.50 -6.40 -3.41
CA LEU A 80 -12.99 -7.19 -2.28
C LEU A 80 -14.03 -8.23 -2.72
N THR A 81 -13.65 -9.51 -2.61
CA THR A 81 -14.45 -10.66 -3.02
C THR A 81 -14.51 -11.72 -1.93
N ASP A 82 -15.54 -12.57 -1.96
CA ASP A 82 -15.68 -13.76 -1.12
C ASP A 82 -14.91 -14.99 -1.69
N ARG A 83 -14.40 -14.88 -2.92
CA ARG A 83 -13.61 -15.93 -3.59
C ARG A 83 -12.15 -15.87 -3.17
N VAL A 84 -11.81 -16.63 -2.14
CA VAL A 84 -10.46 -16.74 -1.59
C VAL A 84 -9.44 -17.24 -2.62
N ASP A 85 -9.85 -18.12 -3.54
CA ASP A 85 -8.96 -18.63 -4.58
C ASP A 85 -8.47 -17.52 -5.52
N SER A 86 -9.31 -16.52 -5.81
CA SER A 86 -8.91 -15.35 -6.59
C SER A 86 -7.78 -14.56 -5.91
N PHE A 87 -7.80 -14.45 -4.57
CA PHE A 87 -6.70 -13.83 -3.83
C PHE A 87 -5.39 -14.61 -3.99
N ASN A 88 -5.44 -15.92 -3.81
CA ASN A 88 -4.25 -16.76 -3.94
C ASN A 88 -3.67 -16.73 -5.36
N GLU A 89 -4.53 -16.72 -6.38
CA GLU A 89 -4.11 -16.57 -7.78
C GLU A 89 -3.45 -15.22 -8.05
N GLU A 90 -4.04 -14.12 -7.58
CA GLU A 90 -3.47 -12.79 -7.77
C GLU A 90 -2.12 -12.63 -7.06
N VAL A 91 -2.00 -13.08 -5.81
CA VAL A 91 -0.72 -13.04 -5.07
C VAL A 91 0.37 -13.86 -5.78
N ARG A 92 0.03 -15.00 -6.39
CA ARG A 92 1.01 -15.82 -7.14
C ARG A 92 1.57 -15.11 -8.37
N LYS A 93 0.77 -14.27 -9.04
CA LYS A 93 1.19 -13.51 -10.23
C LYS A 93 2.16 -12.38 -9.89
N GLN A 94 2.21 -11.94 -8.63
CA GLN A 94 3.02 -10.80 -8.24
C GLN A 94 4.51 -11.09 -8.29
N ARG A 95 5.25 -10.01 -8.54
CA ARG A 95 6.71 -9.99 -8.58
C ARG A 95 7.18 -8.71 -7.90
N VAL A 96 8.27 -8.81 -7.17
CA VAL A 96 8.91 -7.65 -6.55
C VAL A 96 9.49 -6.70 -7.58
N SER A 97 9.57 -5.44 -7.16
CA SER A 97 10.19 -4.32 -7.83
C SER A 97 11.45 -3.87 -7.06
N ARG A 98 12.04 -2.76 -7.46
CA ARG A 98 13.15 -2.11 -6.76
C ARG A 98 13.21 -0.61 -7.08
N ASN A 99 13.35 0.19 -6.05
CA ASN A 99 13.65 1.62 -6.04
C ASN A 99 15.04 1.86 -5.43
N ARG A 100 15.41 3.13 -5.20
CA ARG A 100 16.79 3.55 -4.90
C ARG A 100 17.00 3.83 -3.41
N ASP A 101 16.09 4.54 -2.78
CA ASP A 101 16.09 4.86 -1.36
C ASP A 101 15.27 3.85 -0.56
N ALA A 102 15.31 4.01 0.77
CA ALA A 102 14.66 3.10 1.72
C ALA A 102 13.19 3.45 1.99
N PRO A 103 12.80 4.74 2.15
CA PRO A 103 11.39 5.05 2.35
C PRO A 103 10.54 4.67 1.13
N GLU A 104 9.34 4.15 1.38
CA GLU A 104 8.44 3.67 0.33
C GLU A 104 7.17 4.53 0.22
N GLY A 105 6.52 4.48 -0.94
CA GLY A 105 5.31 5.26 -1.26
C GLY A 105 4.01 4.68 -0.70
N GLY A 106 4.08 3.93 0.40
CA GLY A 106 2.95 3.18 0.93
C GLY A 106 1.74 4.03 1.34
N PHE A 107 1.96 5.29 1.72
CA PHE A 107 0.87 6.18 2.11
C PHE A 107 0.01 6.67 0.94
N ASP A 108 0.57 6.78 -0.27
CA ASP A 108 -0.25 6.96 -1.49
C ASP A 108 -1.23 5.78 -1.64
N ALA A 109 -0.74 4.56 -1.43
CA ALA A 109 -1.55 3.34 -1.55
C ALA A 109 -2.66 3.26 -0.50
N VAL A 110 -2.36 3.62 0.76
CA VAL A 110 -3.37 3.69 1.84
C VAL A 110 -4.47 4.68 1.46
N LEU A 111 -4.10 5.87 1.00
CA LEU A 111 -5.06 6.90 0.65
C LEU A 111 -5.93 6.48 -0.54
N GLN A 112 -5.33 5.97 -1.62
CA GLN A 112 -6.08 5.49 -2.79
C GLN A 112 -7.01 4.32 -2.43
N ALA A 113 -6.55 3.38 -1.60
CA ALA A 113 -7.39 2.29 -1.10
C ALA A 113 -8.55 2.79 -0.23
N ALA A 114 -8.41 3.93 0.44
CA ALA A 114 -9.47 4.51 1.25
C ALA A 114 -10.53 5.23 0.43
N VAL A 115 -10.11 6.05 -0.54
CA VAL A 115 -11.01 6.96 -1.27
C VAL A 115 -11.65 6.33 -2.50
N CYS A 116 -11.03 5.32 -3.12
CA CYS A 116 -11.55 4.64 -4.31
C CYS A 116 -12.61 3.56 -4.00
N LYS A 117 -13.67 3.93 -3.27
CA LYS A 117 -14.68 2.99 -2.70
C LYS A 117 -15.20 1.95 -3.68
N GLU A 118 -15.61 2.38 -4.87
CA GLU A 118 -16.25 1.51 -5.86
C GLU A 118 -15.27 0.51 -6.46
N LYS A 119 -14.04 0.95 -6.77
CA LYS A 119 -12.98 0.08 -7.30
C LYS A 119 -12.53 -0.95 -6.27
N ILE A 120 -12.29 -0.51 -5.03
CA ILE A 120 -11.87 -1.39 -3.94
C ILE A 120 -13.00 -2.35 -3.52
N GLY A 121 -14.25 -1.87 -3.53
CA GLY A 121 -15.44 -2.68 -3.22
C GLY A 121 -15.82 -2.67 -1.74
N TRP A 122 -15.57 -1.58 -1.02
CA TRP A 122 -16.00 -1.42 0.38
C TRP A 122 -17.54 -1.48 0.50
N ARG A 123 -18.06 -2.29 1.43
CA ARG A 123 -19.52 -2.45 1.65
C ARG A 123 -19.98 -1.50 2.75
N LYS A 124 -21.07 -0.77 2.54
CA LYS A 124 -21.60 0.23 3.49
C LYS A 124 -21.73 -0.30 4.94
N ASP A 125 -22.30 -1.49 5.11
CA ASP A 125 -22.59 -2.07 6.44
C ASP A 125 -21.60 -3.18 6.80
N ALA A 126 -20.30 -2.88 6.77
CA ALA A 126 -19.24 -3.82 7.15
C ALA A 126 -18.10 -3.13 7.90
N LEU A 127 -17.37 -3.92 8.70
CA LEU A 127 -16.08 -3.49 9.22
C LEU A 127 -15.06 -3.43 8.08
N HIS A 128 -14.48 -2.26 7.83
CA HIS A 128 -13.40 -2.10 6.87
C HIS A 128 -12.06 -2.22 7.57
N LEU A 129 -11.30 -3.26 7.23
CA LEU A 129 -9.94 -3.48 7.71
C LEU A 129 -8.98 -3.29 6.54
N LEU A 130 -8.03 -2.36 6.66
CA LEU A 130 -6.95 -2.15 5.71
C LEU A 130 -5.65 -2.59 6.35
N VAL A 131 -5.10 -3.72 5.89
CA VAL A 131 -3.82 -4.25 6.40
C VAL A 131 -2.69 -3.74 5.53
N PHE A 132 -1.83 -2.92 6.13
CA PHE A 132 -0.65 -2.35 5.50
C PHE A 132 0.59 -3.14 5.93
N THR A 133 1.25 -3.80 4.97
CA THR A 133 2.45 -4.60 5.21
C THR A 133 3.66 -4.00 4.50
N THR A 134 4.72 -3.75 5.24
CA THR A 134 6.03 -3.29 4.74
C THR A 134 7.10 -3.59 5.77
N ASP A 135 8.33 -3.69 5.32
CA ASP A 135 9.51 -3.82 6.16
C ASP A 135 10.35 -2.54 6.23
N ASP A 136 9.90 -1.42 5.67
CA ASP A 136 10.61 -0.13 5.67
C ASP A 136 9.73 1.07 6.11
N VAL A 137 10.32 2.25 6.16
CA VAL A 137 9.67 3.51 6.55
C VAL A 137 8.83 4.09 5.41
N PRO A 138 7.79 4.89 5.68
CA PRO A 138 7.02 5.53 4.63
C PRO A 138 7.63 6.89 4.26
N HIS A 139 7.48 7.27 2.99
CA HIS A 139 7.52 8.68 2.61
C HIS A 139 6.27 9.42 3.12
N ILE A 140 6.45 10.70 3.47
CA ILE A 140 5.38 11.58 3.95
C ILE A 140 5.31 12.87 3.14
N ALA A 141 4.22 13.63 3.32
CA ALA A 141 4.07 14.94 2.69
C ALA A 141 5.34 15.80 2.84
N LEU A 142 5.67 16.53 1.77
CA LEU A 142 6.86 17.31 1.50
C LEU A 142 8.10 16.52 1.03
N ASP A 143 8.14 15.20 1.19
CA ASP A 143 9.25 14.39 0.64
C ASP A 143 9.27 14.41 -0.88
N GLY A 144 8.09 14.47 -1.52
CA GLY A 144 7.94 14.52 -2.98
C GLY A 144 8.64 15.73 -3.61
N LYS A 145 8.91 16.78 -2.84
CA LYS A 145 9.68 17.95 -3.27
C LYS A 145 11.07 17.57 -3.79
N LEU A 146 11.69 16.51 -3.27
CA LEU A 146 12.98 16.00 -3.77
C LEU A 146 12.89 15.53 -5.23
N GLY A 147 11.73 15.01 -5.64
CA GLY A 147 11.42 14.64 -7.02
C GLY A 147 10.74 15.75 -7.84
N GLY A 148 10.66 16.97 -7.30
CA GLY A 148 9.98 18.10 -7.96
C GLY A 148 8.46 18.11 -7.83
N LEU A 149 7.88 17.23 -7.01
CA LEU A 149 6.45 17.19 -6.75
C LEU A 149 6.10 18.18 -5.65
N VAL A 150 5.54 19.32 -6.05
CA VAL A 150 5.19 20.43 -5.15
C VAL A 150 3.68 20.62 -4.98
N GLN A 151 2.89 19.86 -5.74
CA GLN A 151 1.44 19.86 -5.63
C GLN A 151 1.02 18.97 -4.46
N PRO A 152 0.37 19.50 -3.41
CA PRO A 152 -0.16 18.67 -2.33
C PRO A 152 -1.15 17.64 -2.85
N HIS A 153 -1.21 16.48 -2.19
CA HIS A 153 -2.19 15.44 -2.50
C HIS A 153 -3.62 15.96 -2.26
N ASP A 154 -4.52 15.74 -3.22
CA ASP A 154 -5.89 16.31 -3.22
C ASP A 154 -6.94 15.49 -2.45
N GLY A 155 -6.61 14.25 -2.10
CA GLY A 155 -7.48 13.35 -1.33
C GLY A 155 -8.55 12.66 -2.16
N GLN A 156 -8.37 12.63 -3.49
CA GLN A 156 -9.32 12.04 -4.44
C GLN A 156 -8.82 10.71 -5.00
N CYS A 157 -9.74 9.96 -5.62
CA CYS A 157 -9.43 8.72 -6.30
C CYS A 157 -8.85 8.97 -7.69
N HIS A 158 -7.68 8.40 -7.97
CA HIS A 158 -6.95 8.54 -9.24
C HIS A 158 -6.49 7.18 -9.80
N LEU A 159 -7.33 6.16 -9.66
CA LEU A 159 -7.11 4.86 -10.30
C LEU A 159 -7.67 4.86 -11.72
N ASN A 160 -6.83 4.55 -12.71
CA ASN A 160 -7.28 4.40 -14.11
C ASN A 160 -8.05 3.09 -14.34
N GLU A 161 -8.43 2.82 -15.59
CA GLU A 161 -9.11 1.58 -16.01
C GLU A 161 -8.30 0.31 -15.71
N ASP A 162 -6.96 0.40 -15.77
CA ASP A 162 -6.03 -0.68 -15.40
C ASP A 162 -5.82 -0.81 -13.88
N ASN A 163 -6.54 -0.02 -13.08
CA ASN A 163 -6.44 0.03 -11.61
C ASN A 163 -5.05 0.43 -11.09
N GLU A 164 -4.31 1.23 -11.86
CA GLU A 164 -3.06 1.86 -11.45
C GLU A 164 -3.28 3.31 -11.01
N TYR A 165 -2.52 3.75 -10.01
CA TYR A 165 -2.56 5.13 -9.52
C TYR A 165 -1.82 6.08 -10.46
N THR A 166 -2.57 6.90 -11.21
CA THR A 166 -2.00 7.73 -12.29
C THR A 166 -1.38 9.05 -11.82
N ALA A 167 -1.74 9.53 -10.63
CA ALA A 167 -1.23 10.79 -10.11
C ALA A 167 0.02 10.63 -9.21
N SER A 168 0.57 9.42 -9.10
CA SER A 168 1.76 9.12 -8.29
C SER A 168 2.95 10.05 -8.58
N ASN A 169 3.18 10.37 -9.85
CA ASN A 169 4.25 11.25 -10.31
C ASN A 169 3.79 12.71 -10.54
N GLN A 170 2.63 13.09 -10.03
CA GLN A 170 2.02 14.41 -10.23
C GLN A 170 1.79 15.14 -8.90
N MET A 171 1.46 14.39 -7.85
CA MET A 171 1.20 14.92 -6.51
C MET A 171 2.21 14.40 -5.50
N ASP A 172 2.46 15.20 -4.47
CA ASP A 172 3.22 14.83 -3.29
C ASP A 172 2.57 13.64 -2.54
N TYR A 173 3.30 13.04 -1.60
CA TYR A 173 2.74 12.05 -0.68
C TYR A 173 1.69 12.71 0.23
N PRO A 174 0.70 11.96 0.74
CA PRO A 174 -0.30 12.52 1.63
C PRO A 174 0.28 12.79 3.02
N SER A 175 -0.29 13.78 3.70
CA SER A 175 0.02 14.05 5.10
C SER A 175 -0.69 13.04 6.01
N LEU A 176 -0.20 12.86 7.24
CA LEU A 176 -0.89 12.04 8.25
C LEU A 176 -2.29 12.57 8.54
N ALA A 177 -2.47 13.90 8.49
CA ALA A 177 -3.77 14.52 8.70
C ALA A 177 -4.77 14.18 7.58
N LEU A 178 -4.34 14.23 6.33
CA LEU A 178 -5.18 13.85 5.19
C LEU A 178 -5.51 12.35 5.21
N LEU A 179 -4.54 11.50 5.61
CA LEU A 179 -4.78 10.08 5.81
C LEU A 179 -5.84 9.82 6.88
N GLY A 180 -5.71 10.46 8.05
CA GLY A 180 -6.71 10.39 9.12
C GLY A 180 -8.10 10.78 8.60
N GLU A 181 -8.23 12.01 8.11
CA GLU A 181 -9.49 12.53 7.56
C GLU A 181 -10.16 11.54 6.62
N LYS A 182 -9.43 11.01 5.62
CA LYS A 182 -10.00 10.07 4.64
C LYS A 182 -10.22 8.66 5.19
N LEU A 183 -9.47 8.19 6.17
CA LEU A 183 -9.75 6.91 6.81
C LEU A 183 -11.02 7.01 7.68
N ALA A 184 -11.18 8.09 8.43
CA ALA A 184 -12.36 8.36 9.25
C ALA A 184 -13.62 8.58 8.40
N GLU A 185 -13.56 9.44 7.38
CA GLU A 185 -14.68 9.69 6.44
C GLU A 185 -15.18 8.40 5.77
N ASN A 186 -14.28 7.44 5.56
CA ASN A 186 -14.57 6.18 4.87
C ASN A 186 -14.74 4.98 5.82
N ASN A 187 -14.71 5.23 7.14
CA ASN A 187 -14.84 4.23 8.20
C ASN A 187 -13.86 3.05 8.06
N ILE A 188 -12.57 3.34 7.81
CA ILE A 188 -11.53 2.36 7.56
C ILE A 188 -10.59 2.24 8.75
N ASN A 189 -10.43 1.02 9.24
CA ASN A 189 -9.50 0.69 10.32
C ASN A 189 -8.18 0.25 9.71
N LEU A 190 -7.18 1.13 9.78
CA LEU A 190 -5.83 0.86 9.32
C LEU A 190 -5.06 0.00 10.35
N ILE A 191 -4.44 -1.07 9.86
CA ILE A 191 -3.58 -1.97 10.65
C ILE A 191 -2.19 -1.96 10.04
N PHE A 192 -1.19 -1.50 10.79
CA PHE A 192 0.20 -1.59 10.40
C PHE A 192 0.78 -2.96 10.81
N ALA A 193 1.07 -3.80 9.81
CA ALA A 193 1.75 -5.08 9.96
C ALA A 193 3.20 -4.92 9.46
N VAL A 194 4.06 -4.41 10.34
CA VAL A 194 5.43 -4.00 10.01
C VAL A 194 6.48 -4.82 10.77
N THR A 195 7.71 -4.84 10.27
CA THR A 195 8.82 -5.52 10.97
C THR A 195 9.16 -4.82 12.28
N LYS A 196 9.75 -5.59 13.21
CA LYS A 196 10.04 -5.14 14.59
C LYS A 196 10.85 -3.84 14.64
N ASN A 197 11.76 -3.63 13.70
CA ASN A 197 12.62 -2.44 13.65
C ASN A 197 11.84 -1.15 13.38
N HIS A 198 10.69 -1.25 12.72
CA HIS A 198 9.85 -0.11 12.36
C HIS A 198 8.61 0.05 13.26
N TYR A 199 8.38 -0.89 14.19
CA TYR A 199 7.20 -0.88 15.06
C TYR A 199 6.99 0.46 15.78
N MET A 200 8.04 1.01 16.40
CA MET A 200 7.92 2.27 17.15
C MET A 200 7.59 3.46 16.25
N LEU A 201 8.13 3.49 15.04
CA LEU A 201 7.84 4.53 14.06
C LEU A 201 6.36 4.49 13.67
N TYR A 202 5.87 3.33 13.23
CA TYR A 202 4.49 3.18 12.80
C TYR A 202 3.48 3.32 13.95
N LYS A 203 3.88 3.02 15.19
CA LYS A 203 3.06 3.34 16.36
C LYS A 203 2.81 4.86 16.48
N VAL A 204 3.86 5.67 16.36
CA VAL A 204 3.73 7.15 16.39
C VAL A 204 2.93 7.67 15.19
N HIS A 205 3.11 7.07 14.01
CA HIS A 205 2.33 7.45 12.83
C HIS A 205 0.84 7.14 13.02
N LEU A 206 0.51 5.99 13.62
CA LEU A 206 -0.86 5.62 13.93
C LEU A 206 -1.50 6.58 14.94
N GLU A 207 -0.74 7.04 15.94
CA GLU A 207 -1.18 8.08 16.87
C GLU A 207 -1.48 9.39 16.12
N GLY A 208 -0.58 9.86 15.25
CA GLY A 208 -0.81 11.07 14.45
C GLY A 208 -2.00 10.98 13.48
N VAL A 209 -2.23 9.81 12.87
CA VAL A 209 -3.42 9.56 12.03
C VAL A 209 -4.69 9.65 12.87
N ARG A 210 -4.71 9.04 14.07
CA ARG A 210 -5.88 9.06 14.97
C ARG A 210 -6.17 10.43 15.56
N GLU A 211 -5.13 11.21 15.88
CA GLU A 211 -5.31 12.57 16.39
C GLU A 211 -5.99 13.49 15.36
N ALA A 212 -5.70 13.30 14.08
CA ALA A 212 -6.33 14.04 12.99
C ALA A 212 -7.82 13.70 12.80
N ASP A 213 -8.25 12.50 13.22
CA ASP A 213 -9.65 12.04 13.12
C ASP A 213 -10.61 12.77 14.08
N GLY A 214 -10.08 13.61 15.00
CA GLY A 214 -10.90 14.29 16.02
C GLY A 214 -11.59 13.32 16.99
N LEU A 215 -11.25 12.03 16.95
CA LEU A 215 -11.72 11.00 17.87
C LEU A 215 -10.86 11.05 19.13
N ASN A 216 -11.44 11.63 20.19
CA ASN A 216 -10.94 11.57 21.55
C ASN A 216 -10.34 10.19 21.88
N LEU A 217 -9.10 10.24 22.36
CA LEU A 217 -8.29 9.14 22.87
C LEU A 217 -9.10 8.13 23.70
N GLY A 218 -9.35 6.97 23.11
CA GLY A 218 -9.59 5.72 23.82
C GLY A 218 -8.43 4.78 23.56
N ALA A 219 -7.35 4.91 24.33
CA ALA A 219 -6.33 3.88 24.39
C ALA A 219 -6.87 2.71 25.22
N CYS A 220 -6.91 1.51 24.62
CA CYS A 220 -6.86 0.26 25.38
C CYS A 220 -5.40 -0.18 25.49
#